data_AF-A0AA97DZA2-F1
#
_entry.id   AF-A0AA97DZA2-F1
#
_cell.length_a   1.000
_cell.length_b   1.000
_cell.length_c   1.000
_cell.angle_alpha   90.00
_cell.angle_beta   90.00
_cell.angle_gamma   90.00
#
_symmetry.space_group_name_H-M   'P 1'
#
loop_
_entity.id
_entity.type
_entity.pdbx_description
1 polymer ?
#
loop_
_entity_poly.entity_id
_entity_poly.type
_entity_poly.pdbx_seq_one_letter_code
_entity_poly.pdbx_strand_id
1 'polypeptide(L)'
;MGLAGAEMQTALNNPLASPFTLGVGSAATFGASLAIVFDFSSIGISQTYLLPMFAFAFACLTSLIILGVANSLGGSIQSVLLFGIALMFGLNAMVGVIQFVADEGQLQQIVFWTMGSLARVDLEKAVIVAVVFALCLLISLRHSWSMTLLRSGEEQAQSMGINVKRLRVTTLVRVSLVTAVALAFVGEIGFIGLVAPHIARMVIGESHRFFLIGSTLCGALLLSLASIVSKGVIPGLVLPIGMVTALVGIPFFIALIYQHQKRNPS
;
A
#
# COMPACT_ATOMS: atom_id res chain seq x y z
N MET A 1 4.40 2.26 3.93
CA MET A 1 3.40 1.21 4.20
C MET A 1 2.63 1.42 5.50
N GLY A 2 3.26 1.44 6.69
CA GLY A 2 2.54 1.61 7.96
C GLY A 2 1.66 2.86 8.04
N LEU A 3 2.19 4.02 7.62
CA LEU A 3 1.42 5.27 7.50
C LEU A 3 0.19 5.12 6.60
N ALA A 4 0.40 4.59 5.39
CA ALA A 4 -0.64 4.40 4.38
C ALA A 4 -1.78 3.51 4.88
N GLY A 5 -1.43 2.39 5.52
CA GLY A 5 -2.38 1.48 6.14
C GLY A 5 -3.21 2.15 7.24
N ALA A 6 -2.56 2.87 8.15
CA ALA A 6 -3.22 3.54 9.26
C ALA A 6 -4.23 4.62 8.81
N GLU A 7 -3.82 5.46 7.87
CA GLU A 7 -4.69 6.47 7.28
C GLU A 7 -5.86 5.84 6.52
N MET A 8 -5.59 4.80 5.73
CA MET A 8 -6.60 4.13 4.93
C MET A 8 -7.66 3.42 5.75
N GLN A 9 -7.25 2.69 6.80
CA GLN A 9 -8.17 2.05 7.74
C GLN A 9 -9.12 3.06 8.40
N THR A 10 -8.61 4.27 8.67
CA THR A 10 -9.40 5.31 9.34
C THR A 10 -10.31 6.04 8.36
N ALA A 11 -9.79 6.40 7.18
CA ALA A 11 -10.59 7.06 6.14
C ALA A 11 -11.77 6.20 5.67
N LEU A 12 -11.56 4.89 5.57
CA LEU A 12 -12.59 3.93 5.15
C LEU A 12 -13.33 3.29 6.33
N ASN A 13 -13.03 3.71 7.57
CA ASN A 13 -13.58 3.11 8.79
C ASN A 13 -13.59 1.56 8.77
N ASN A 14 -12.51 0.96 8.24
CA ASN A 14 -12.40 -0.47 8.03
C ASN A 14 -11.00 -0.94 8.47
N PRO A 15 -10.87 -1.74 9.54
CA PRO A 15 -9.58 -2.19 10.05
C PRO A 15 -8.83 -3.11 9.07
N LEU A 16 -9.51 -3.65 8.05
CA LEU A 16 -8.93 -4.52 7.03
C LEU A 16 -8.56 -3.77 5.74
N ALA A 17 -8.82 -2.47 5.67
CA ALA A 17 -8.47 -1.70 4.49
C ALA A 17 -6.95 -1.53 4.36
N SER A 18 -6.44 -1.74 3.15
CA SER A 18 -5.05 -1.47 2.79
C SER A 18 -4.91 -1.02 1.34
N PRO A 19 -3.82 -0.34 0.98
CA PRO A 19 -3.61 0.10 -0.41
C PRO A 19 -3.70 -1.03 -1.44
N PHE A 20 -3.38 -2.27 -1.02
CA PHE A 20 -3.50 -3.48 -1.84
C PHE A 20 -4.95 -3.87 -2.10
N THR A 21 -5.84 -3.73 -1.11
CA THR A 21 -7.28 -4.01 -1.29
C THR A 21 -7.97 -3.08 -2.27
N LEU A 22 -7.38 -1.92 -2.59
CA LEU A 22 -7.88 -1.01 -3.61
C LEU A 22 -7.22 -1.18 -4.99
N GLY A 23 -6.33 -2.16 -5.18
CA GLY A 23 -5.73 -2.45 -6.48
C GLY A 23 -4.56 -1.54 -6.88
N VAL A 24 -4.06 -0.67 -5.97
CA VAL A 24 -2.86 0.16 -6.23
C VAL A 24 -1.63 -0.72 -6.45
N GLY A 25 -1.51 -1.82 -5.69
CA GLY A 25 -0.48 -2.84 -5.88
C GLY A 25 -0.54 -3.49 -7.26
N SER A 26 -1.69 -4.05 -7.62
CA SER A 26 -1.93 -4.64 -8.95
C SER A 26 -1.70 -3.67 -10.10
N ALA A 27 -2.00 -2.38 -9.91
CA ALA A 27 -1.74 -1.35 -10.91
C ALA A 27 -0.23 -1.10 -11.10
N ALA A 28 0.52 -1.04 -10.01
CA ALA A 28 1.97 -0.94 -10.07
C ALA A 28 2.58 -2.16 -10.79
N THR A 29 2.08 -3.37 -10.48
CA THR A 29 2.46 -4.62 -11.16
C THR A 29 2.14 -4.59 -12.64
N PHE A 30 0.95 -4.14 -13.02
CA PHE A 30 0.57 -3.99 -14.41
C PHE A 30 1.49 -3.02 -15.15
N GLY A 31 1.74 -1.83 -14.59
CA GLY A 31 2.67 -0.85 -15.17
C GLY A 31 4.09 -1.42 -15.30
N ALA A 32 4.62 -2.04 -14.26
CA ALA A 32 5.94 -2.69 -14.30
C ALA A 32 5.99 -3.79 -15.38
N SER A 33 4.94 -4.60 -15.51
CA SER A 33 4.88 -5.68 -16.50
C SER A 33 4.88 -5.13 -17.92
N LEU A 34 4.17 -4.01 -18.17
CA LEU A 34 4.25 -3.32 -19.46
C LEU A 34 5.68 -2.86 -19.77
N ALA A 35 6.36 -2.25 -18.80
CA ALA A 35 7.75 -1.78 -18.96
C ALA A 35 8.78 -2.90 -19.17
N ILE A 36 8.47 -4.13 -18.74
CA ILE A 36 9.33 -5.30 -18.92
C ILE A 36 9.13 -5.92 -20.30
N VAL A 37 7.88 -6.07 -20.73
CA VAL A 37 7.54 -6.84 -21.95
C VAL A 37 7.60 -5.99 -23.21
N PHE A 38 7.14 -4.75 -23.13
CA PHE A 38 7.13 -3.86 -24.29
C PHE A 38 8.45 -3.09 -24.38
N ASP A 39 9.01 -3.04 -25.59
CA ASP A 39 10.23 -2.27 -25.84
C ASP A 39 9.91 -0.78 -25.92
N PHE A 40 10.46 -0.03 -24.96
CA PHE A 40 10.39 1.42 -24.88
C PHE A 40 11.77 2.09 -25.11
N SER A 41 12.72 1.37 -25.71
CA SER A 41 14.07 1.85 -26.03
C SER A 41 14.08 3.17 -26.82
N SER A 42 13.06 3.39 -27.65
CA SER A 42 12.85 4.62 -28.44
C SER A 42 12.69 5.89 -27.61
N ILE A 43 12.34 5.77 -26.32
CA ILE A 43 12.17 6.90 -25.39
C ILE A 43 13.53 7.43 -24.89
N GLY A 44 14.63 6.69 -25.08
CA GLY A 44 15.97 7.10 -24.65
C GLY A 44 16.19 7.10 -23.13
N ILE A 45 15.23 6.54 -22.37
CA ILE A 45 15.34 6.37 -20.91
C ILE A 45 15.77 4.93 -20.62
N SER A 46 16.74 4.76 -19.72
CA SER A 46 17.17 3.43 -19.29
C SER A 46 16.03 2.65 -18.63
N GLN A 47 15.96 1.35 -18.91
CA GLN A 47 14.98 0.42 -18.33
C GLN A 47 14.97 0.45 -16.79
N THR A 48 16.11 0.78 -16.17
CA THR A 48 16.25 0.96 -14.71
C THR A 48 15.31 2.02 -14.14
N TYR A 49 15.02 3.08 -14.90
CA TYR A 49 14.09 4.15 -14.51
C TYR A 49 12.70 3.95 -15.09
N LEU A 50 12.62 3.35 -16.28
CA LEU A 50 11.36 3.14 -16.98
C LEU A 50 10.42 2.23 -16.19
N LEU A 51 10.96 1.17 -15.60
CA LEU A 51 10.20 0.23 -14.77
C LEU A 51 9.53 0.91 -13.55
N PRO A 52 10.26 1.60 -12.65
CA PRO A 52 9.64 2.31 -11.53
C PRO A 52 8.73 3.45 -11.99
N MET A 53 9.04 4.13 -13.10
CA MET A 53 8.18 5.18 -13.66
C MET A 53 6.81 4.64 -14.09
N PHE A 54 6.76 3.53 -14.83
CA PHE A 54 5.50 2.93 -15.24
C PHE A 54 4.71 2.38 -14.05
N ALA A 55 5.39 1.69 -13.12
CA ALA A 55 4.77 1.23 -11.89
C ALA A 55 4.14 2.40 -11.10
N PHE A 56 4.88 3.50 -10.95
CA PHE A 56 4.39 4.71 -10.30
C PHE A 56 3.21 5.36 -11.05
N ALA A 57 3.32 5.48 -12.37
CA ALA A 57 2.30 6.11 -13.21
C ALA A 57 0.97 5.35 -13.15
N PHE A 58 0.98 4.03 -13.28
CA PHE A 58 -0.22 3.21 -13.19
C PHE A 58 -0.78 3.15 -11.76
N ALA A 59 0.07 3.11 -10.73
CA ALA A 59 -0.38 3.24 -9.34
C ALA A 59 -1.09 4.58 -9.09
N CYS A 60 -0.54 5.69 -9.60
CA CYS A 60 -1.17 7.00 -9.54
C CYS A 60 -2.48 7.05 -10.33
N LEU A 61 -2.49 6.51 -11.55
CA LEU A 61 -3.69 6.46 -12.40
C LEU A 61 -4.83 5.73 -11.70
N THR A 62 -4.57 4.53 -11.19
CA THR A 62 -5.56 3.75 -10.43
C THR A 62 -6.08 4.52 -9.23
N SER A 63 -5.19 5.22 -8.52
CA SER A 63 -5.56 6.07 -7.39
C SER A 63 -6.48 7.22 -7.78
N LEU A 64 -6.24 7.85 -8.94
CA LEU A 64 -7.11 8.88 -9.50
C LEU A 64 -8.47 8.31 -9.94
N ILE A 65 -8.50 7.11 -10.51
CA ILE A 65 -9.74 6.41 -10.89
C ILE A 65 -10.58 6.12 -9.65
N ILE A 66 -9.98 5.54 -8.60
CA ILE A 66 -10.65 5.29 -7.32
C ILE A 66 -11.20 6.59 -6.74
N LEU A 67 -10.43 7.68 -6.82
CA LEU A 67 -10.86 8.98 -6.33
C LEU A 67 -12.06 9.53 -7.13
N GLY A 68 -12.03 9.40 -8.45
CA GLY A 68 -13.14 9.77 -9.33
C GLY A 68 -14.42 9.00 -8.99
N VAL A 69 -14.30 7.69 -8.79
CA VAL A 69 -15.41 6.81 -8.40
C VAL A 69 -15.92 7.14 -6.99
N ALA A 70 -15.02 7.39 -6.03
CA ALA A 70 -15.40 7.80 -4.69
C ALA A 70 -16.17 9.12 -4.70
N ASN A 71 -15.82 10.04 -5.60
CA ASN A 71 -16.50 11.33 -5.73
C ASN A 71 -17.87 11.22 -6.40
N SER A 72 -18.02 10.34 -7.40
CA SER A 72 -19.27 10.14 -8.15
C SER A 72 -20.30 9.31 -7.38
N LEU A 73 -19.86 8.28 -6.65
CA LEU A 73 -20.74 7.40 -5.86
C LEU A 73 -21.08 7.96 -4.47
N GLY A 74 -21.01 9.28 -4.28
CA GLY A 74 -21.35 9.93 -3.01
C GLY A 74 -20.46 9.56 -1.83
N GLY A 75 -19.30 8.93 -2.06
CA GLY A 75 -18.38 8.51 -0.99
C GLY A 75 -18.77 7.24 -0.25
N SER A 76 -19.67 6.40 -0.80
CA SER A 76 -19.98 5.09 -0.23
C SER A 76 -18.71 4.22 -0.13
N ILE A 77 -18.27 3.94 1.10
CA ILE A 77 -17.08 3.12 1.38
C ILE A 77 -17.21 1.73 0.75
N GLN A 78 -18.38 1.11 0.86
CA GLN A 78 -18.64 -0.22 0.32
C GLN A 78 -18.50 -0.25 -1.21
N SER A 79 -19.04 0.76 -1.89
CA SER A 79 -18.95 0.86 -3.34
C SER A 79 -17.53 1.10 -3.82
N VAL A 80 -16.76 1.94 -3.12
CA VAL A 80 -15.35 2.19 -3.40
C VAL A 80 -14.50 0.94 -3.19
N LEU A 81 -14.76 0.18 -2.12
CA LEU A 81 -14.08 -1.10 -1.87
C LEU A 81 -14.41 -2.14 -2.95
N LEU A 82 -15.69 -2.32 -3.28
CA LEU A 82 -16.11 -3.29 -4.30
C LEU A 82 -15.52 -2.94 -5.67
N PHE A 83 -15.51 -1.66 -6.03
CA PHE A 83 -14.85 -1.18 -7.24
C PHE A 83 -13.33 -1.45 -7.21
N GLY A 84 -12.67 -1.17 -6.08
CA GLY A 84 -11.24 -1.46 -5.90
C GLY A 84 -10.90 -2.94 -6.07
N ILE A 85 -11.74 -3.83 -5.52
CA ILE A 85 -11.59 -5.29 -5.68
C ILE A 85 -11.79 -5.70 -7.15
N ALA A 86 -12.82 -5.18 -7.82
CA ALA A 86 -13.05 -5.45 -9.24
C ALA A 86 -11.89 -4.97 -10.12
N LEU A 87 -11.37 -3.77 -9.84
CA LEU A 87 -10.22 -3.19 -10.53
C LEU A 87 -8.95 -4.02 -10.30
N MET A 88 -8.71 -4.46 -9.06
CA MET A 88 -7.60 -5.36 -8.71
C MET A 88 -7.65 -6.65 -9.54
N PHE A 89 -8.80 -7.32 -9.61
CA PHE A 89 -8.95 -8.53 -10.43
C PHE A 89 -8.74 -8.25 -11.92
N GLY A 90 -9.29 -7.15 -12.44
CA GLY A 90 -9.09 -6.75 -13.84
C GLY A 90 -7.61 -6.51 -14.17
N LEU A 91 -6.89 -5.78 -13.32
CA LEU A 91 -5.46 -5.51 -13.49
C LEU A 91 -4.62 -6.80 -13.41
N ASN A 92 -4.94 -7.69 -12.46
CA ASN A 92 -4.25 -8.99 -12.38
C ASN A 92 -4.53 -9.87 -13.61
N ALA A 93 -5.73 -9.84 -14.17
CA ALA A 93 -6.03 -10.53 -15.42
C ALA A 93 -5.21 -9.97 -16.59
N MET A 94 -5.06 -8.65 -16.69
CA MET A 94 -4.21 -8.02 -17.69
C MET A 94 -2.72 -8.37 -17.50
N VAL A 95 -2.23 -8.42 -16.26
CA VAL A 95 -0.88 -8.93 -15.94
C VAL A 95 -0.72 -10.37 -16.44
N GLY A 96 -1.73 -11.23 -16.25
CA GLY A 96 -1.72 -12.60 -16.75
C GLY A 96 -1.62 -12.69 -18.28
N VAL A 97 -2.31 -11.80 -19.01
CA VAL A 97 -2.17 -11.70 -20.47
C VAL A 97 -0.75 -11.28 -20.88
N ILE A 98 -0.16 -10.30 -20.17
CA ILE A 98 1.23 -9.88 -20.43
C ILE A 98 2.20 -11.03 -20.17
N GLN A 99 2.03 -11.76 -19.06
CA GLN A 99 2.85 -12.92 -18.73
C GLN A 99 2.75 -14.03 -19.78
N PHE A 100 1.58 -14.22 -20.39
CA PHE A 100 1.37 -15.24 -21.42
C PHE A 100 2.16 -14.97 -22.71
N VAL A 101 2.40 -13.71 -23.05
CA VAL A 101 3.14 -13.31 -24.26
C VAL A 101 4.61 -12.98 -23.98
N ALA A 102 5.03 -13.00 -22.72
CA ALA A 102 6.41 -12.70 -22.29
C ALA A 102 7.35 -13.87 -22.60
N ASP A 103 8.61 -13.55 -22.94
CA ASP A 103 9.67 -14.57 -23.00
C ASP A 103 10.08 -15.04 -21.59
N GLU A 104 10.92 -16.08 -21.52
CA GLU A 104 11.35 -16.68 -20.25
C GLU A 104 12.03 -15.68 -19.30
N GLY A 105 12.84 -14.77 -19.84
CA GLY A 105 13.57 -13.77 -19.06
C GLY A 105 12.64 -12.68 -18.53
N GLN A 106 11.75 -12.18 -19.38
CA GLN A 106 10.72 -11.21 -19.03
C GLN A 106 9.75 -11.76 -17.99
N LEU A 107 9.29 -13.00 -18.17
CA LEU A 107 8.41 -13.66 -17.20
C LEU A 107 9.10 -13.79 -15.84
N GLN A 108 10.35 -14.25 -15.82
CA GLN A 108 11.14 -14.34 -14.60
C GLN A 108 11.27 -12.97 -13.92
N GLN A 109 11.52 -11.90 -14.69
CA GLN A 109 11.63 -10.54 -14.17
C GLN A 109 10.31 -10.03 -13.57
N ILE A 110 9.16 -10.29 -14.22
CA ILE A 110 7.83 -9.96 -13.70
C ILE A 110 7.60 -10.68 -12.36
N VAL A 111 7.86 -11.98 -12.32
CA VAL A 111 7.69 -12.82 -11.12
C VAL A 111 8.57 -12.31 -9.98
N PHE A 112 9.84 -11.99 -10.22
CA PHE A 112 10.69 -11.43 -9.16
C PHE A 112 10.28 -10.03 -8.74
N TRP A 113 9.67 -9.24 -9.63
CA TRP A 113 9.20 -7.91 -9.28
C TRP A 113 7.98 -7.95 -8.35
N THR A 114 7.00 -8.83 -8.62
CA THR A 114 5.81 -8.99 -7.77
C THR A 114 6.13 -9.51 -6.37
N MET A 115 7.23 -10.23 -6.20
CA MET A 115 7.63 -10.75 -4.89
C MET A 115 8.19 -9.69 -3.94
N GLY A 116 8.51 -8.49 -4.42
CA GLY A 116 9.02 -7.39 -3.61
C GLY A 116 10.44 -7.61 -3.06
N SER A 117 11.35 -6.66 -3.29
CA SER A 117 12.74 -6.76 -2.82
C SER A 117 13.38 -5.40 -2.56
N LEU A 118 14.08 -5.28 -1.43
CA LEU A 118 14.93 -4.14 -1.09
C LEU A 118 16.32 -4.23 -1.74
N ALA A 119 16.68 -5.35 -2.39
CA ALA A 119 18.02 -5.56 -2.94
C ALA A 119 18.37 -4.59 -4.09
N ARG A 120 17.37 -3.95 -4.71
CA ARG A 120 17.50 -3.05 -5.86
C ARG A 120 17.55 -1.56 -5.48
N VAL A 121 17.49 -1.27 -4.18
CA VAL A 121 17.39 0.10 -3.64
C VAL A 121 18.79 0.65 -3.36
N ASP A 122 19.09 1.78 -3.98
CA ASP A 122 20.27 2.59 -3.71
C ASP A 122 19.88 3.83 -2.88
N LEU A 123 20.89 4.63 -2.52
CA LEU A 123 20.68 5.82 -1.71
C LEU A 123 19.78 6.84 -2.40
N GLU A 124 19.89 7.00 -3.72
CA GLU A 124 19.06 7.93 -4.50
C GLU A 124 17.57 7.57 -4.40
N LYS A 125 17.22 6.32 -4.69
CA LYS A 125 15.85 5.81 -4.54
C LYS A 125 15.36 5.95 -3.10
N ALA A 126 16.21 5.65 -2.13
CA ALA A 126 15.87 5.77 -0.71
C ALA A 126 15.56 7.23 -0.31
N VAL A 127 16.33 8.21 -0.80
CA VAL A 127 16.10 9.64 -0.55
C VAL A 127 14.77 10.08 -1.16
N ILE A 128 14.46 9.67 -2.39
CA ILE A 128 13.17 9.99 -3.04
C ILE A 128 12.00 9.49 -2.18
N VAL A 129 12.03 8.21 -1.77
CA VAL A 129 11.00 7.63 -0.90
C VAL A 129 10.92 8.37 0.43
N ALA A 130 12.05 8.70 1.04
CA ALA A 130 12.11 9.39 2.33
C ALA A 130 11.52 10.81 2.28
N VAL A 131 11.80 11.58 1.23
CA VAL A 131 11.25 12.93 1.04
C VAL A 131 9.74 12.88 0.87
N VAL A 132 9.24 12.02 -0.02
CA VAL A 132 7.79 11.87 -0.24
C VAL A 132 7.10 11.38 1.03
N PHE A 133 7.70 10.41 1.72
CA PHE A 133 7.21 9.93 3.00
C PHE A 133 7.14 11.03 4.06
N ALA A 134 8.20 11.83 4.23
CA ALA A 134 8.24 12.92 5.20
C ALA A 134 7.17 13.97 4.92
N LEU A 135 6.98 14.36 3.66
CA LEU A 135 5.92 15.29 3.25
C LEU A 135 4.53 14.72 3.56
N CYS A 136 4.26 13.47 3.17
CA CYS A 136 2.99 12.83 3.48
C CYS A 136 2.76 12.72 5.00
N LEU A 137 3.77 12.30 5.77
CA LEU A 137 3.69 12.18 7.23
C LEU A 137 3.35 13.53 7.88
N LEU A 138 4.04 14.61 7.49
CA LEU A 138 3.78 15.95 8.03
C LEU A 138 2.34 16.40 7.74
N ILE A 139 1.83 16.17 6.53
CA ILE A 139 0.45 16.50 6.18
C ILE A 139 -0.52 15.61 6.98
N SER A 140 -0.27 14.30 7.09
CA SER A 140 -1.09 13.38 7.88
C SER A 140 -1.16 13.78 9.35
N LEU A 141 -0.05 14.21 9.95
CA LEU A 141 -0.01 14.71 11.32
C LEU A 141 -0.80 16.00 11.51
N ARG A 142 -0.81 16.91 10.52
CA ARG A 142 -1.68 18.11 10.57
C ARG A 142 -3.17 17.75 10.57
N HIS A 143 -3.55 16.67 9.89
CA HIS A 143 -4.93 16.18 9.83
C HIS A 143 -5.29 15.21 10.98
N SER A 144 -4.38 14.95 11.94
CA SER A 144 -4.57 13.90 12.94
C SER A 144 -5.80 14.09 13.80
N TRP A 145 -6.14 15.33 14.15
CA TRP A 145 -7.32 15.63 14.95
C TRP A 145 -8.61 15.35 14.18
N SER A 146 -8.69 15.81 12.93
CA SER A 146 -9.86 15.54 12.07
C SER A 146 -10.05 14.04 11.81
N MET A 147 -8.97 13.29 11.67
CA MET A 147 -9.00 11.84 11.53
C MET A 147 -9.39 11.13 12.83
N THR A 148 -9.01 11.68 14.00
CA THR A 148 -9.45 11.18 15.32
C THR A 148 -10.97 11.32 15.44
N LEU A 149 -11.53 12.48 15.08
CA LEU A 149 -12.98 12.70 15.10
C LEU A 149 -13.71 11.81 14.09
N LEU A 150 -13.16 11.66 12.88
CA LEU A 150 -13.73 10.74 11.88
C LEU A 150 -13.81 9.30 12.41
N ARG A 151 -12.82 8.88 13.21
CA ARG A 151 -12.81 7.56 13.84
C ARG A 151 -13.91 7.41 14.91
N SER A 152 -14.24 8.48 15.62
CA SER A 152 -15.33 8.50 16.62
C SER A 152 -16.71 8.45 15.99
N GLY A 153 -16.85 8.90 14.73
CA GLY A 153 -18.07 8.77 13.95
C GLY A 153 -18.16 9.82 12.85
N GLU A 154 -18.78 9.47 11.73
CA GLU A 154 -18.93 10.39 10.61
C GLU A 154 -19.84 11.58 10.95
N GLU A 155 -20.98 11.35 11.58
CA GLU A 155 -21.90 12.41 12.02
C GLU A 155 -21.24 13.35 13.04
N GLN A 156 -20.46 12.80 13.97
CA GLN A 156 -19.74 13.58 14.97
C GLN A 156 -18.63 14.44 14.35
N ALA A 157 -17.92 13.92 13.35
CA ALA A 157 -16.94 14.71 12.62
C ALA A 157 -17.62 15.85 11.83
N GLN A 158 -18.76 15.57 11.18
CA GLN A 158 -19.52 16.57 10.43
C GLN A 158 -20.08 17.68 11.34
N SER A 159 -20.61 17.34 12.52
CA SER A 159 -21.12 18.34 13.49
C SER A 159 -20.03 19.24 14.06
N MET A 160 -18.79 18.74 14.13
CA MET A 160 -17.59 19.52 14.50
C MET A 160 -17.03 20.35 13.32
N GLY A 161 -17.74 20.44 12.20
CA GLY A 161 -17.39 21.26 11.04
C GLY A 161 -16.38 20.62 10.08
N ILE A 162 -16.08 19.32 10.23
CA ILE A 162 -15.15 18.63 9.33
C ILE A 162 -15.88 18.25 8.05
N ASN A 163 -15.34 18.69 6.91
CA ASN A 163 -15.76 18.18 5.62
C ASN A 163 -15.20 16.75 5.41
N VAL A 164 -15.96 15.74 5.83
CA VAL A 164 -15.56 14.32 5.80
C VAL A 164 -15.22 13.86 4.39
N LYS A 165 -16.00 14.28 3.39
CA LYS A 165 -15.73 13.93 1.98
C LYS A 165 -14.35 14.42 1.55
N ARG A 166 -14.04 15.70 1.80
CA ARG A 166 -12.73 16.29 1.46
C ARG A 166 -11.59 15.65 2.27
N LEU A 167 -11.82 15.35 3.54
CA LEU A 167 -10.83 14.65 4.38
C LEU A 167 -10.50 13.26 3.83
N ARG A 168 -11.50 12.46 3.49
CA ARG A 168 -11.31 11.13 2.88
C ARG A 168 -10.56 11.23 1.55
N VAL A 169 -10.99 12.12 0.66
CA VAL A 169 -10.35 12.36 -0.65
C VAL A 169 -8.86 12.70 -0.47
N THR A 170 -8.55 13.72 0.33
CA THR A 170 -7.15 14.15 0.53
C THR A 170 -6.31 13.06 1.19
N THR A 171 -6.91 12.25 2.06
CA THR A 171 -6.25 11.10 2.71
C THR A 171 -5.96 9.99 1.71
N LEU A 172 -6.92 9.62 0.87
CA LEU A 172 -6.72 8.62 -0.19
C LEU A 172 -5.63 9.07 -1.16
N VAL A 173 -5.55 10.36 -1.50
CA VAL A 173 -4.46 10.90 -2.34
C VAL A 173 -3.09 10.71 -1.67
N ARG A 174 -2.95 11.03 -0.38
CA ARG A 174 -1.67 10.83 0.35
C ARG A 174 -1.27 9.36 0.45
N VAL A 175 -2.23 8.50 0.82
CA VAL A 175 -2.07 7.05 0.91
C VAL A 175 -1.61 6.50 -0.43
N SER A 176 -2.24 6.93 -1.50
CA SER A 176 -1.92 6.55 -2.87
C SER A 176 -0.51 6.98 -3.27
N LEU A 177 -0.16 8.25 -3.04
CA LEU A 177 1.16 8.79 -3.36
C LEU A 177 2.28 8.05 -2.62
N VAL A 178 2.17 7.92 -1.29
CA VAL A 178 3.22 7.24 -0.50
C VAL A 178 3.32 5.75 -0.83
N THR A 179 2.21 5.11 -1.20
CA THR A 179 2.20 3.71 -1.63
C THR A 179 2.83 3.56 -3.01
N ALA A 180 2.41 4.36 -3.99
CA ALA A 180 2.92 4.33 -5.35
C ALA A 180 4.44 4.53 -5.39
N VAL A 181 4.96 5.52 -4.65
CA VAL A 181 6.41 5.77 -4.57
C VAL A 181 7.14 4.60 -3.91
N ALA A 182 6.60 4.02 -2.83
CA ALA A 182 7.23 2.87 -2.18
C ALA A 182 7.25 1.63 -3.11
N LEU A 183 6.13 1.35 -3.78
CA LEU A 183 5.97 0.20 -4.66
C LEU A 183 6.81 0.29 -5.93
N ALA A 184 6.98 1.50 -6.47
CA ALA A 184 7.77 1.71 -7.69
C ALA A 184 9.19 1.14 -7.57
N PHE A 185 9.82 1.31 -6.40
CA PHE A 185 11.21 0.90 -6.18
C PHE A 185 11.37 -0.47 -5.53
N VAL A 186 10.44 -0.85 -4.67
CA VAL A 186 10.58 -2.07 -3.86
C VAL A 186 9.73 -3.22 -4.42
N GLY A 187 8.74 -2.96 -5.27
CA GLY A 187 7.75 -3.95 -5.69
C GLY A 187 6.69 -4.18 -4.61
N GLU A 188 5.86 -5.19 -4.82
CA GLU A 188 4.68 -5.47 -3.99
C GLU A 188 5.03 -6.04 -2.60
N ILE A 189 4.65 -5.31 -1.54
CA ILE A 189 4.78 -5.72 -0.13
C ILE A 189 3.46 -5.47 0.62
N GLY A 190 2.58 -6.47 0.59
CA GLY A 190 1.17 -6.39 1.03
C GLY A 190 0.95 -6.14 2.53
N PHE A 191 1.51 -7.02 3.35
CA PHE A 191 1.03 -7.23 4.72
C PHE A 191 1.41 -6.13 5.72
N ILE A 192 2.46 -5.36 5.44
CA ILE A 192 2.93 -4.33 6.38
C ILE A 192 1.86 -3.26 6.60
N GLY A 193 1.12 -2.88 5.56
CA GLY A 193 0.02 -1.91 5.65
C GLY A 193 -1.18 -2.41 6.44
N LEU A 194 -1.31 -3.72 6.69
CA LEU A 194 -2.38 -4.30 7.50
C LEU A 194 -1.93 -4.55 8.95
N VAL A 195 -0.74 -5.15 9.10
CA VAL A 195 -0.22 -5.60 10.40
C VAL A 195 0.28 -4.43 11.25
N ALA A 196 1.03 -3.50 10.67
CA ALA A 196 1.65 -2.41 11.43
C ALA A 196 0.65 -1.48 12.14
N PRO A 197 -0.44 -1.02 11.48
CA PRO A 197 -1.45 -0.22 12.18
C PRO A 197 -2.11 -1.02 13.31
N HIS A 198 -2.35 -2.31 13.13
CA HIS A 198 -2.98 -3.11 14.16
C HIS A 198 -2.11 -3.19 15.44
N ILE A 199 -0.83 -3.52 15.28
CA ILE A 199 0.13 -3.54 16.39
C ILE A 199 0.21 -2.16 17.07
N ALA A 200 0.25 -1.09 16.27
CA ALA A 200 0.29 0.26 16.82
C ALA A 200 -0.95 0.62 17.65
N ARG A 201 -2.16 0.21 17.23
CA ARG A 201 -3.37 0.39 18.03
C ARG A 201 -3.29 -0.35 19.37
N MET A 202 -2.78 -1.58 19.37
CA MET A 202 -2.65 -2.39 20.58
C MET A 202 -1.68 -1.79 21.60
N VAL A 203 -0.57 -1.22 21.12
CA VAL A 203 0.51 -0.72 21.98
C VAL A 203 0.32 0.74 22.39
N ILE A 204 -0.16 1.59 21.48
CA ILE A 204 -0.20 3.05 21.66
C ILE A 204 -1.62 3.57 21.89
N GLY A 205 -2.64 2.88 21.36
CA GLY A 205 -4.04 3.28 21.44
C GLY A 205 -4.56 4.00 20.18
N GLU A 206 -5.76 4.59 20.29
CA GLU A 206 -6.54 5.13 19.16
C GLU A 206 -6.25 6.62 18.84
N SER A 207 -5.51 7.33 19.68
CA SER A 207 -5.18 8.75 19.44
C SER A 207 -4.37 8.89 18.16
N HIS A 208 -4.96 9.50 17.12
CA HIS A 208 -4.47 9.36 15.75
C HIS A 208 -3.06 9.94 15.57
N ARG A 209 -2.69 10.98 16.32
CA ARG A 209 -1.33 11.54 16.30
C ARG A 209 -0.28 10.50 16.67
N PHE A 210 -0.48 9.80 17.79
CA PHE A 210 0.46 8.80 18.27
C PHE A 210 0.33 7.49 17.49
N PHE A 211 -0.88 7.13 17.08
CA PHE A 211 -1.16 5.97 16.26
C PHE A 211 -0.48 6.05 14.88
N LEU A 212 -0.48 7.19 14.19
CA LEU A 212 0.19 7.33 12.89
C LEU A 212 1.71 7.15 13.00
N ILE A 213 2.33 7.74 14.04
CA ILE A 213 3.76 7.58 14.32
C ILE A 213 4.05 6.13 14.71
N GLY A 214 3.25 5.55 15.59
CA GLY A 214 3.33 4.15 16.00
C GLY A 214 3.27 3.19 14.83
N SER A 215 2.26 3.33 13.97
CA SER A 215 2.09 2.48 12.80
C SER A 215 3.27 2.58 11.84
N THR A 216 3.80 3.80 11.67
CA THR A 216 5.00 4.02 10.87
C THR A 216 6.20 3.28 11.46
N LEU A 217 6.46 3.43 12.76
CA LEU A 217 7.59 2.79 13.43
C LEU A 217 7.45 1.27 13.49
N CYS A 218 6.26 0.75 13.79
CA CYS A 218 5.96 -0.68 13.71
C CYS A 218 6.18 -1.20 12.29
N GLY A 219 5.77 -0.46 11.26
CA GLY A 219 5.97 -0.83 9.87
C GLY A 219 7.44 -0.86 9.48
N ALA A 220 8.22 0.12 9.94
CA ALA A 220 9.67 0.16 9.74
C ALA A 220 10.35 -1.03 10.44
N LEU A 221 10.02 -1.30 11.70
CA LEU A 221 10.55 -2.42 12.46
C LEU A 221 10.23 -3.77 11.79
N LEU A 222 8.97 -3.99 11.40
CA LEU A 222 8.54 -5.21 10.70
C LEU A 222 9.30 -5.40 9.39
N LEU A 223 9.47 -4.34 8.60
CA LEU A 223 10.22 -4.41 7.34
C LEU A 223 11.71 -4.70 7.58
N SER A 224 12.32 -4.07 8.58
CA SER A 224 13.71 -4.30 8.96
C SER A 224 13.93 -5.75 9.42
N LEU A 225 13.06 -6.27 10.29
CA LEU A 225 13.11 -7.66 10.72
C LEU A 225 12.92 -8.63 9.54
N ALA A 226 11.96 -8.36 8.66
CA ALA A 226 11.77 -9.14 7.45
C ALA A 226 12.99 -9.10 6.53
N SER A 227 13.71 -7.97 6.45
CA SER A 227 14.95 -7.86 5.68
C SER A 227 16.10 -8.66 6.29
N ILE A 228 16.22 -8.70 7.63
CA ILE A 228 17.21 -9.52 8.33
C ILE A 228 16.93 -11.01 8.07
N VAL A 229 15.69 -11.44 8.23
CA VAL A 229 15.25 -12.83 7.96
C VAL A 229 15.48 -13.20 6.50
N SER A 230 15.09 -12.33 5.56
CA SER A 230 15.28 -12.51 4.11
C SER A 230 16.72 -12.84 3.72
N LYS A 231 17.71 -12.22 4.39
CA LYS A 231 19.14 -12.43 4.13
C LYS A 231 19.77 -13.57 4.96
N GLY A 232 19.15 -13.95 6.07
CA GLY A 232 19.73 -14.88 7.04
C GLY A 232 19.22 -16.32 6.97
N VAL A 233 18.04 -16.57 6.36
CA VAL A 233 17.41 -17.90 6.39
C VAL A 233 18.11 -18.91 5.49
N ILE A 234 18.54 -18.51 4.29
CA ILE A 234 19.20 -19.42 3.32
C ILE A 234 20.58 -18.83 2.96
N PRO A 235 21.69 -19.49 3.35
CA PRO A 235 23.03 -19.04 2.97
C PRO A 235 23.17 -18.90 1.46
N GLY A 236 23.64 -17.73 1.00
CA GLY A 236 23.87 -17.46 -0.43
C GLY A 236 22.62 -17.08 -1.23
N LEU A 237 21.42 -17.03 -0.63
CA LEU A 237 20.18 -16.66 -1.31
C LEU A 237 19.43 -15.57 -0.52
N VAL A 238 19.10 -14.46 -1.19
CA VAL A 238 18.27 -13.40 -0.60
C VAL A 238 16.81 -13.66 -0.97
N LEU A 239 16.00 -14.09 0.00
CA LEU A 239 14.58 -14.31 -0.22
C LEU A 239 13.85 -12.98 -0.47
N PRO A 240 12.91 -12.90 -1.42
CA PRO A 240 12.08 -11.72 -1.58
C PRO A 240 11.34 -11.36 -0.29
N ILE A 241 11.33 -10.07 0.05
CA ILE A 241 10.78 -9.60 1.32
C ILE A 241 9.25 -9.69 1.33
N GLY A 242 8.59 -9.59 0.17
CA GLY A 242 7.16 -9.83 0.07
C GLY A 242 6.77 -11.25 0.51
N MET A 243 7.59 -12.27 0.19
CA MET A 243 7.38 -13.64 0.67
C MET A 243 7.51 -13.74 2.20
N VAL A 244 8.61 -13.21 2.75
CA VAL A 244 8.87 -13.25 4.20
C VAL A 244 7.75 -12.54 4.97
N THR A 245 7.35 -11.36 4.51
CA THR A 245 6.27 -10.59 5.14
C THR A 245 4.91 -11.24 5.01
N ALA A 246 4.63 -11.96 3.91
CA ALA A 246 3.39 -12.75 3.77
C ALA A 246 3.36 -13.95 4.71
N LEU A 247 4.46 -14.70 4.82
CA LEU A 247 4.56 -15.86 5.72
C LEU A 247 4.34 -15.49 7.19
N VAL A 248 4.75 -14.30 7.62
CA VAL A 248 4.49 -13.79 8.97
C VAL A 248 3.12 -13.12 9.07
N GLY A 249 2.75 -12.34 8.04
CA GLY A 249 1.54 -11.53 8.04
C GLY A 249 0.24 -12.34 7.99
N ILE A 250 0.22 -13.46 7.23
CA ILE A 250 -0.97 -14.31 7.10
C ILE A 250 -1.36 -14.95 8.45
N PRO A 251 -0.47 -15.68 9.17
CA PRO A 251 -0.81 -16.23 10.48
C PRO A 251 -1.25 -15.17 11.48
N PHE A 252 -0.58 -14.01 11.49
CA PHE A 252 -0.96 -12.89 12.34
C PHE A 252 -2.39 -12.40 12.02
N PHE A 253 -2.70 -12.20 10.74
CA PHE A 253 -4.01 -11.76 10.29
C PHE A 253 -5.12 -12.77 10.64
N ILE A 254 -4.86 -14.08 10.45
CA ILE A 254 -5.79 -15.14 10.86
C ILE A 254 -6.03 -15.10 12.37
N ALA A 255 -4.98 -14.98 13.17
CA ALA A 255 -5.09 -14.90 14.63
C ALA A 255 -5.94 -13.68 15.07
N LEU A 256 -5.82 -12.54 14.38
CA LEU A 256 -6.65 -11.37 14.65
C LEU A 256 -8.13 -11.60 14.37
N ILE A 257 -8.48 -12.25 13.26
CA ILE A 257 -9.87 -12.58 12.93
C ILE A 257 -10.47 -13.45 14.05
N TYR A 258 -9.74 -14.48 14.48
CA TYR A 258 -10.18 -15.37 15.57
C TYR A 258 -10.39 -14.62 16.89
N GLN A 259 -9.50 -13.69 17.24
CA GLN A 259 -9.64 -12.90 18.47
C GLN A 259 -10.83 -11.94 18.41
N HIS A 260 -11.13 -11.36 17.24
CA HIS A 260 -12.26 -10.45 17.07
C HIS A 260 -13.60 -11.17 17.24
N GLN A 261 -13.77 -12.35 16.63
CA GLN A 261 -14.99 -13.16 16.76
C GLN A 261 -15.23 -13.62 18.21
N LYS A 262 -14.18 -13.94 18.97
CA LYS A 262 -14.33 -14.30 20.39
C LYS A 262 -14.78 -13.14 21.28
N ARG A 263 -14.45 -11.89 20.93
CA ARG A 263 -14.80 -10.70 21.72
C ARG A 263 -16.22 -10.19 21.45
N ASN A 264 -16.75 -10.42 20.25
CA ASN A 264 -18.12 -10.08 19.85
C ASN A 264 -18.82 -11.33 19.29
N PRO A 265 -19.22 -12.30 20.14
CA PRO A 265 -20.10 -13.37 19.70
C PRO A 265 -21.42 -12.75 19.22
N SER A 266 -21.84 -13.13 18.01
CA SER A 266 -23.11 -12.71 17.38
C SER A 266 -24.32 -13.05 18.24
#